data_AF-A0A538A3T5-F1
#
_entry.id   AF-A0A538A3T5-F1
#
_cell.length_a   1.000
_cell.length_b   1.000
_cell.length_c   1.000
_cell.angle_alpha   90.00
_cell.angle_beta   90.00
_cell.angle_gamma   90.00
#
_symmetry.space_group_name_H-M   'P 1'
#
loop_
_entity.id
_entity.type
_entity.pdbx_description
1 polymer ?
#
loop_
_entity_poly.entity_id
_entity_poly.type
_entity_poly.pdbx_seq_one_letter_code
_entity_poly.pdbx_strand_id
1 'polypeptide(L)'
;MPPLLYAGAFFSSLRDLRADLRGISMLAIGLVLVTMCVVAVVAHAIIDDLPWAAAFALGAIVAPTDPVAATAIMRRHGVHRRIVTVIEGESLINDGTALVAYRVAVAAAIGGSFSAWDAGLEFVFAAAGGIAIGLAVGWLVAQVRRRLEDPPEEITISLFTGYLAYLPADRVGASGVLAVVAAGIYLGWRAPELTSASTRMQAFSVWEILTYLLNSALFVLIGLQLGPILGGASELATGTLIGYAAIISAVVIGVRVLWQFTMPYLIRALDRRASQVARRAGAGPRFIVAWSGMRGAVSLAAALALPLQTDAGAPFPKRDILISITFGVLFATLV
;
A
#
# COMPACT_ATOMS: atom_id res chain seq x y z
N MET A 1 3.31 8.38 7.05
CA MET A 1 2.67 7.07 6.74
C MET A 1 2.31 6.24 7.98
N PRO A 2 3.21 5.98 8.96
CA PRO A 2 2.92 5.03 10.04
C PRO A 2 1.63 5.29 10.84
N PRO A 3 1.27 6.55 11.19
CA PRO A 3 0.00 6.81 11.89
C PRO A 3 -1.24 6.48 11.05
N LEU A 4 -1.24 6.76 9.75
CA LEU A 4 -2.37 6.47 8.86
C LEU A 4 -2.60 4.96 8.71
N LEU A 5 -1.51 4.20 8.52
CA LEU A 5 -1.55 2.75 8.46
C LEU A 5 -2.05 2.14 9.78
N TYR A 6 -1.57 2.67 10.91
CA TYR A 6 -2.02 2.25 12.23
C TYR A 6 -3.52 2.52 12.42
N ALA A 7 -3.99 3.72 12.06
CA ALA A 7 -5.41 4.09 12.16
C ALA A 7 -6.30 3.14 11.35
N GLY A 8 -5.97 2.94 10.08
CA GLY A 8 -6.72 2.05 9.20
C GLY A 8 -6.77 0.61 9.74
N ALA A 9 -5.65 0.12 10.29
CA ALA A 9 -5.57 -1.20 10.89
C ALA A 9 -6.36 -1.30 12.20
N PHE A 10 -6.27 -0.30 13.07
CA PHE A 10 -6.91 -0.27 14.39
C PHE A 10 -8.43 -0.21 14.31
N PHE A 11 -8.98 0.57 13.38
CA PHE A 11 -10.43 0.69 13.18
C PHE A 11 -11.01 -0.38 12.24
N SER A 12 -10.19 -1.30 11.75
CA SER A 12 -10.63 -2.40 10.88
C SER A 12 -11.35 -3.49 11.67
N SER A 13 -12.35 -4.12 11.03
CA SER A 13 -13.07 -5.26 11.62
C SER A 13 -12.32 -6.56 11.34
N LEU A 14 -11.63 -7.12 12.35
CA LEU A 14 -10.93 -8.40 12.24
C LEU A 14 -11.86 -9.53 11.75
N ARG A 15 -13.13 -9.52 12.18
CA ARG A 15 -14.12 -10.52 11.79
C ARG A 15 -14.41 -10.47 10.29
N ASP A 16 -14.58 -9.27 9.75
CA ASP A 16 -14.88 -9.08 8.34
C ASP A 16 -13.62 -9.30 7.47
N LEU A 17 -12.45 -8.82 7.93
CA LEU A 17 -11.16 -9.13 7.30
C LEU A 17 -10.91 -10.64 7.22
N ARG A 18 -11.18 -11.39 8.30
CA ARG A 18 -11.05 -12.85 8.32
C ARG A 18 -12.06 -13.52 7.38
N ALA A 19 -13.28 -13.00 7.27
CA ALA A 19 -14.30 -13.55 6.39
C ALA A 19 -13.91 -13.43 4.91
N ASP A 20 -13.21 -12.37 4.52
CA ASP A 20 -12.78 -12.09 3.14
C ASP A 20 -11.25 -12.20 2.93
N LEU A 21 -10.52 -12.80 3.89
CA LEU A 21 -9.05 -12.83 3.94
C LEU A 21 -8.41 -13.28 2.63
N ARG A 22 -8.98 -14.30 1.99
CA ARG A 22 -8.47 -14.85 0.73
C ARG A 22 -8.63 -13.88 -0.43
N GLY A 23 -9.75 -13.16 -0.46
CA GLY A 23 -9.99 -12.15 -1.48
C GLY A 23 -9.05 -10.97 -1.30
N ILE A 24 -8.92 -10.51 -0.05
CA ILE A 24 -7.99 -9.45 0.34
C ILE A 24 -6.55 -9.85 0.04
N SER A 25 -6.11 -11.07 0.35
CA SER A 25 -4.73 -11.51 0.07
C SER A 25 -4.43 -11.58 -1.43
N MET A 26 -5.41 -12.01 -2.25
CA MET A 26 -5.24 -12.00 -3.70
C MET A 26 -5.12 -10.59 -4.26
N LEU A 27 -5.80 -9.60 -3.69
CA LEU A 27 -5.68 -8.21 -4.10
C LEU A 27 -4.40 -7.56 -3.53
N ALA A 28 -4.12 -7.73 -2.25
CA ALA A 28 -3.02 -7.06 -1.59
C ALA A 28 -1.63 -7.65 -1.88
N ILE A 29 -1.55 -8.93 -2.27
CA ILE A 29 -0.29 -9.60 -2.59
C ILE A 29 -0.28 -9.99 -4.07
N GLY A 30 -1.28 -10.78 -4.51
CA GLY A 30 -1.34 -11.31 -5.86
C GLY A 30 -1.36 -10.21 -6.93
N LEU A 31 -2.34 -9.31 -6.86
CA LEU A 31 -2.47 -8.21 -7.82
C LEU A 31 -1.28 -7.26 -7.76
N VAL A 32 -0.71 -6.98 -6.58
CA VAL A 32 0.48 -6.12 -6.45
C VAL A 32 1.67 -6.72 -7.20
N LEU A 33 2.00 -7.99 -6.96
CA LEU A 33 3.12 -8.66 -7.61
C LEU A 33 2.89 -8.82 -9.12
N VAL A 34 1.65 -9.14 -9.53
CA VAL A 34 1.32 -9.23 -10.97
C VAL A 34 1.42 -7.86 -11.64
N THR A 35 0.89 -6.81 -11.01
CA THR A 35 1.00 -5.44 -11.54
C THR A 35 2.46 -5.03 -11.65
N MET A 36 3.26 -5.30 -10.61
CA MET A 36 4.70 -5.04 -10.63
C MET A 36 5.39 -5.74 -11.80
N CYS A 37 5.17 -7.04 -11.99
CA CYS A 37 5.79 -7.80 -13.08
C CYS A 37 5.35 -7.30 -14.47
N VAL A 38 4.05 -7.08 -14.68
CA VAL A 38 3.53 -6.63 -15.98
C VAL A 38 4.03 -5.23 -16.30
N VAL A 39 4.01 -4.31 -15.33
CA VAL A 39 4.56 -2.96 -15.50
C VAL A 39 6.07 -3.02 -15.78
N ALA A 40 6.83 -3.87 -15.07
CA ALA A 40 8.25 -4.02 -15.31
C ALA A 40 8.56 -4.50 -16.73
N VAL A 41 7.84 -5.52 -17.22
CA VAL A 41 7.99 -6.02 -18.60
C VAL A 41 7.69 -4.93 -19.61
N VAL A 42 6.57 -4.21 -19.43
CA VAL A 42 6.18 -3.15 -20.38
C VAL A 42 7.16 -1.99 -20.33
N ALA A 43 7.56 -1.53 -19.15
CA ALA A 43 8.50 -0.44 -18.98
C ALA A 43 9.88 -0.78 -19.57
N HIS A 44 10.38 -1.98 -19.34
CA HIS A 44 11.63 -2.47 -19.93
C HIS A 44 11.56 -2.54 -21.46
N ALA A 45 10.39 -2.85 -22.03
CA ALA A 45 10.21 -2.96 -23.47
C ALA A 45 10.07 -1.61 -24.18
N ILE A 46 9.48 -0.59 -23.53
CA ILE A 46 9.20 0.72 -24.17
C ILE A 46 10.23 1.80 -23.84
N ILE A 47 10.99 1.65 -22.75
CA ILE A 47 11.99 2.62 -22.30
C ILE A 47 13.37 2.08 -22.66
N ASP A 48 14.03 2.76 -23.58
CA ASP A 48 15.36 2.36 -24.07
C ASP A 48 16.38 2.28 -22.93
N ASP A 49 17.11 1.17 -22.92
CA ASP A 49 18.17 0.85 -21.95
C ASP A 49 17.75 0.91 -20.48
N LEU A 50 16.47 0.65 -20.16
CA LEU A 50 16.02 0.55 -18.76
C LEU A 50 16.40 -0.81 -18.16
N PRO A 51 17.23 -0.90 -17.11
CA PRO A 51 17.56 -2.19 -16.50
C PRO A 51 16.33 -2.84 -15.83
N TRP A 52 16.27 -4.17 -15.82
CA TRP A 52 15.17 -4.92 -15.20
C TRP A 52 14.89 -4.49 -13.76
N ALA A 53 15.93 -4.29 -12.94
CA ALA A 53 15.76 -3.90 -11.55
C ALA A 53 15.06 -2.53 -11.39
N ALA A 54 15.38 -1.55 -12.26
CA ALA A 54 14.71 -0.26 -12.30
C ALA A 54 13.26 -0.38 -12.80
N ALA A 55 13.00 -1.26 -13.77
CA ALA A 55 11.65 -1.54 -14.25
C ALA A 55 10.77 -2.22 -13.18
N PHE A 56 11.34 -3.15 -12.41
CA PHE A 56 10.69 -3.76 -11.24
C PHE A 56 10.43 -2.74 -10.13
N ALA A 57 11.37 -1.81 -9.90
CA ALA A 57 11.17 -0.71 -8.96
C ALA A 57 9.98 0.17 -9.40
N LEU A 58 9.87 0.52 -10.69
CA LEU A 58 8.70 1.24 -11.23
C LEU A 58 7.40 0.46 -10.96
N GLY A 59 7.41 -0.82 -11.30
CA GLY A 59 6.26 -1.70 -11.11
C GLY A 59 5.81 -1.75 -9.64
N ALA A 60 6.76 -1.87 -8.71
CA ALA A 60 6.47 -1.87 -7.28
C ALA A 60 5.93 -0.51 -6.79
N ILE A 61 6.43 0.60 -7.35
CA ILE A 61 5.97 1.95 -7.03
C ILE A 61 4.51 2.18 -7.43
N VAL A 62 4.09 1.73 -8.61
CA VAL A 62 2.74 2.02 -9.16
C VAL A 62 1.69 0.94 -8.88
N ALA A 63 2.12 -0.21 -8.35
CA ALA A 63 1.25 -1.31 -7.98
C ALA A 63 0.27 -1.04 -6.81
N PRO A 64 0.69 -0.41 -5.68
CA PRO A 64 -0.20 -0.20 -4.54
C PRO A 64 -1.31 0.80 -4.90
N THR A 65 -2.47 0.62 -4.28
CA THR A 65 -3.62 1.50 -4.47
C THR A 65 -4.10 2.08 -3.16
N ASP A 66 -4.53 3.34 -3.24
CA ASP A 66 -5.03 4.16 -2.16
C ASP A 66 -6.50 4.50 -2.40
N PRO A 67 -7.43 3.78 -1.77
CA PRO A 67 -8.85 3.98 -1.94
C PRO A 67 -9.43 4.99 -0.96
N VAL A 68 -8.62 5.78 -0.23
CA VAL A 68 -9.11 6.66 0.84
C VAL A 68 -10.21 7.60 0.33
N ALA A 69 -10.00 8.29 -0.80
CA ALA A 69 -11.04 9.18 -1.33
C ALA A 69 -12.27 8.41 -1.85
N ALA A 70 -12.08 7.23 -2.45
CA ALA A 70 -13.16 6.42 -2.99
C ALA A 70 -14.03 5.86 -1.85
N THR A 71 -13.43 5.33 -0.80
CA THR A 71 -14.13 4.81 0.38
C THR A 71 -14.88 5.91 1.13
N ALA A 72 -14.35 7.13 1.17
CA ALA A 72 -15.04 8.29 1.73
C ALA A 72 -16.33 8.66 0.96
N ILE A 73 -16.31 8.56 -0.37
CA ILE A 73 -17.51 8.74 -1.21
C ILE A 73 -18.47 7.57 -1.05
N MET A 74 -17.98 6.33 -1.09
CA MET A 74 -18.79 5.12 -0.93
C MET A 74 -19.56 5.08 0.39
N ARG A 75 -18.94 5.54 1.49
CA ARG A 75 -19.59 5.67 2.80
C ARG A 75 -20.77 6.65 2.75
N ARG A 76 -20.62 7.78 2.08
CA ARG A 76 -21.68 8.79 1.91
C ARG A 76 -22.86 8.29 1.09
N HIS A 77 -22.61 7.44 0.09
CA HIS A 77 -23.63 6.87 -0.78
C HIS A 77 -24.19 5.52 -0.30
N GLY A 78 -23.90 5.10 0.94
CA GLY A 78 -24.49 3.89 1.53
C GLY A 78 -24.08 2.58 0.83
N VAL A 79 -22.91 2.54 0.17
CA VAL A 79 -22.41 1.32 -0.46
C VAL A 79 -22.25 0.22 0.58
N HIS A 80 -22.54 -1.03 0.19
CA HIS A 80 -22.53 -2.18 1.10
C HIS A 80 -21.19 -2.29 1.86
N ARG A 81 -21.26 -2.37 3.21
CA ARG A 81 -20.11 -2.45 4.14
C ARG A 81 -19.00 -3.40 3.70
N ARG A 82 -19.35 -4.58 3.18
CA ARG A 82 -18.41 -5.59 2.71
C ARG A 82 -17.50 -5.09 1.58
N ILE A 83 -18.01 -4.30 0.63
CA ILE A 83 -17.21 -3.74 -0.47
C ILE A 83 -16.16 -2.79 0.09
N VAL A 84 -16.58 -1.89 1.00
CA VAL A 84 -15.69 -0.95 1.68
C VAL A 84 -14.61 -1.71 2.46
N THR A 85 -14.98 -2.76 3.20
CA THR A 85 -14.01 -3.58 3.94
C THR A 85 -13.01 -4.31 3.06
N VAL A 86 -13.42 -4.84 1.91
CA VAL A 86 -12.49 -5.50 0.97
C VAL A 86 -11.50 -4.49 0.40
N ILE A 87 -11.97 -3.29 0.02
CA ILE A 87 -11.14 -2.23 -0.53
C ILE A 87 -10.16 -1.68 0.53
N GLU A 88 -10.63 -1.41 1.75
CA GLU A 88 -9.77 -0.98 2.86
C GLU A 88 -8.77 -2.07 3.24
N GLY A 89 -9.21 -3.33 3.31
CA GLY A 89 -8.35 -4.47 3.60
C GLY A 89 -7.26 -4.69 2.55
N GLU A 90 -7.58 -4.49 1.27
CA GLU A 90 -6.59 -4.49 0.18
C GLU A 90 -5.53 -3.41 0.43
N SER A 91 -5.95 -2.16 0.65
CA SER A 91 -5.04 -1.02 0.84
C SER A 91 -4.13 -1.18 2.06
N LEU A 92 -4.66 -1.70 3.17
CA LEU A 92 -3.89 -1.92 4.40
C LEU A 92 -2.65 -2.80 4.18
N ILE A 93 -2.76 -3.81 3.32
CA ILE A 93 -1.68 -4.79 3.11
C ILE A 93 -0.88 -4.48 1.84
N ASN A 94 -1.51 -3.91 0.81
CA ASN A 94 -0.86 -3.68 -0.49
C ASN A 94 0.37 -2.77 -0.37
N ASP A 95 0.32 -1.74 0.48
CA ASP A 95 1.43 -0.79 0.67
C ASP A 95 2.64 -1.52 1.24
N GLY A 96 2.40 -2.46 2.16
CA GLY A 96 3.43 -3.30 2.75
C GLY A 96 4.06 -4.23 1.73
N THR A 97 3.24 -4.92 0.93
CA THR A 97 3.72 -5.77 -0.17
C THR A 97 4.57 -4.97 -1.16
N ALA A 98 4.06 -3.82 -1.60
CA ALA A 98 4.70 -2.96 -2.59
C ALA A 98 6.04 -2.42 -2.08
N LEU A 99 6.11 -1.92 -0.84
CA LEU A 99 7.36 -1.39 -0.28
C LEU A 99 8.42 -2.46 0.00
N VAL A 100 8.01 -3.70 0.33
CA VAL A 100 8.95 -4.82 0.42
C VAL A 100 9.48 -5.17 -0.97
N ALA A 101 8.61 -5.30 -1.96
CA ALA A 101 9.01 -5.60 -3.33
C ALA A 101 9.88 -4.49 -3.96
N TYR A 102 9.56 -3.22 -3.66
CA TYR A 102 10.36 -2.05 -4.02
C TYR A 102 11.78 -2.13 -3.46
N ARG A 103 11.92 -2.44 -2.16
CA ARG A 103 13.25 -2.57 -1.53
C ARG A 103 14.10 -3.64 -2.19
N VAL A 104 13.51 -4.80 -2.45
CA VAL A 104 14.17 -5.91 -3.16
C VAL A 104 14.60 -5.48 -4.57
N ALA A 105 13.72 -4.78 -5.31
CA ALA A 105 14.04 -4.30 -6.66
C ALA A 105 15.15 -3.24 -6.66
N VAL A 106 15.12 -2.30 -5.71
CA VAL A 106 16.15 -1.27 -5.55
C VAL A 106 17.47 -1.89 -5.10
N ALA A 107 17.47 -2.83 -4.16
CA ALA A 107 18.67 -3.56 -3.74
C ALA A 107 19.33 -4.29 -4.92
N ALA A 108 18.52 -4.93 -5.78
CA ALA A 108 19.02 -5.55 -7.01
C ALA A 108 19.59 -4.52 -8.02
N ALA A 109 19.00 -3.32 -8.10
CA ALA A 109 19.48 -2.25 -8.98
C ALA A 109 20.82 -1.66 -8.50
N ILE A 110 21.01 -1.62 -7.18
CA ILE A 110 22.23 -1.12 -6.54
C ILE A 110 23.34 -2.17 -6.60
N GLY A 111 23.05 -3.41 -6.22
CA GLY A 111 24.03 -4.49 -6.05
C GLY A 111 24.38 -5.25 -7.34
N GLY A 112 23.67 -5.01 -8.45
CA GLY A 112 23.99 -5.54 -9.78
C GLY A 112 23.79 -7.04 -9.99
N SER A 113 23.45 -7.80 -8.95
CA SER A 113 23.10 -9.22 -9.03
C SER A 113 21.67 -9.45 -8.57
N PHE A 114 20.89 -10.17 -9.37
CA PHE A 114 19.51 -10.53 -9.06
C PHE A 114 19.39 -12.04 -8.93
N SER A 115 18.92 -12.48 -7.77
CA SER A 115 18.54 -13.86 -7.50
C SER A 115 17.08 -13.88 -7.07
N ALA A 116 16.22 -14.47 -7.88
CA ALA A 116 14.79 -14.58 -7.60
C ALA A 116 14.53 -15.38 -6.31
N TRP A 117 15.42 -16.31 -5.97
CA TRP A 117 15.33 -17.11 -4.75
C TRP A 117 15.65 -16.27 -3.51
N ASP A 118 16.74 -15.50 -3.54
CA ASP A 118 17.14 -14.65 -2.42
C ASP A 118 16.14 -13.51 -2.22
N ALA A 119 15.64 -12.92 -3.32
CA ALA A 119 14.54 -11.96 -3.32
C ALA A 119 13.27 -12.54 -2.65
N GLY A 120 12.93 -13.79 -2.96
CA GLY A 120 11.79 -14.48 -2.35
C GLY A 120 11.98 -14.72 -0.85
N LEU A 121 13.18 -15.14 -0.42
CA LEU A 121 13.51 -15.33 0.99
C LEU A 121 13.50 -14.00 1.76
N GLU A 122 14.07 -12.95 1.19
CA GLU A 122 14.07 -11.61 1.77
C GLU A 122 12.64 -11.07 1.91
N PHE A 123 11.79 -11.28 0.92
CA PHE A 123 10.38 -10.92 0.98
C PHE A 123 9.66 -11.64 2.14
N VAL A 124 9.85 -12.96 2.27
CA VAL A 124 9.25 -13.76 3.34
C VAL A 124 9.78 -13.34 4.70
N PHE A 125 11.09 -13.13 4.83
CA PHE A 125 11.72 -12.63 6.05
C PHE A 125 11.17 -11.27 6.44
N ALA A 126 11.10 -10.32 5.50
CA ALA A 126 10.61 -8.99 5.76
C ALA A 126 9.14 -9.01 6.19
N ALA A 127 8.32 -9.84 5.55
CA ALA A 127 6.91 -9.99 5.91
C ALA A 127 6.72 -10.63 7.29
N ALA A 128 7.33 -11.80 7.52
CA ALA A 128 7.21 -12.53 8.77
C ALA A 128 7.81 -11.76 9.96
N GLY A 129 9.00 -11.18 9.79
CA GLY A 129 9.66 -10.34 10.78
C GLY A 129 8.84 -9.10 11.11
N GLY A 130 8.26 -8.45 10.10
CA GLY A 130 7.38 -7.29 10.30
C GLY A 130 6.18 -7.65 11.16
N ILE A 131 5.47 -8.73 10.80
CA ILE A 131 4.31 -9.22 11.57
C ILE A 131 4.72 -9.57 13.01
N ALA A 132 5.82 -10.30 13.20
CA ALA A 132 6.29 -10.71 14.52
C ALA A 132 6.60 -9.50 15.42
N ILE A 133 7.33 -8.51 14.89
CA ILE A 133 7.67 -7.27 15.61
C ILE A 133 6.41 -6.46 15.90
N GLY A 134 5.50 -6.34 14.94
CA GLY A 134 4.23 -5.66 15.12
C GLY A 134 3.38 -6.27 16.23
N LEU A 135 3.28 -7.60 16.28
CA LEU A 135 2.58 -8.30 17.35
C LEU A 135 3.27 -8.14 18.71
N ALA A 136 4.60 -8.18 18.76
CA ALA A 136 5.37 -7.95 19.99
C ALA A 136 5.16 -6.53 20.54
N VAL A 137 5.24 -5.51 19.67
CA VAL A 137 4.99 -4.11 20.02
C VAL A 137 3.53 -3.92 20.42
N GLY A 138 2.57 -4.47 19.66
CA GLY A 138 1.15 -4.42 19.99
C GLY A 138 0.85 -5.05 21.35
N TRP A 139 1.49 -6.18 21.67
CA TRP A 139 1.39 -6.81 22.98
C TRP A 139 1.95 -5.91 24.09
N LEU A 140 3.13 -5.32 23.89
CA LEU A 140 3.77 -4.44 24.87
C LEU A 140 2.93 -3.18 25.13
N VAL A 141 2.45 -2.54 24.07
CA VAL A 141 1.54 -1.38 24.16
C VAL A 141 0.24 -1.75 24.87
N ALA A 142 -0.30 -2.95 24.64
CA ALA A 142 -1.47 -3.42 25.37
C ALA A 142 -1.19 -3.52 26.88
N GLN A 143 -0.02 -3.99 27.30
CA GLN A 143 0.34 -4.02 28.73
C GLN A 143 0.45 -2.63 29.34
N VAL A 144 0.95 -1.65 28.58
CA VAL A 144 1.01 -0.25 29.04
C VAL A 144 -0.39 0.32 29.16
N ARG A 145 -1.24 0.18 28.12
CA ARG A 145 -2.61 0.73 28.12
C ARG A 145 -3.50 0.17 29.23
N ARG A 146 -3.31 -1.10 29.64
CA ARG A 146 -4.04 -1.68 30.79
C ARG A 146 -3.80 -0.95 32.11
N ARG A 147 -2.76 -0.13 32.20
CA ARG A 147 -2.38 0.63 33.40
C ARG A 147 -2.74 2.11 33.31
N LEU A 148 -3.31 2.54 32.19
CA LEU A 148 -3.71 3.93 31.98
C LEU A 148 -5.20 4.04 32.27
N GLU A 149 -5.56 5.09 32.98
CA GLU A 149 -6.97 5.40 33.29
C GLU A 149 -7.42 6.66 32.55
N ASP A 150 -6.49 7.55 32.20
CA ASP A 150 -6.76 8.84 31.59
C ASP A 150 -6.82 8.78 30.05
N PRO A 151 -7.95 9.22 29.43
CA PRO A 151 -8.11 9.22 27.97
C PRO A 151 -7.01 9.94 27.18
N PRO A 152 -6.50 11.12 27.60
CA PRO A 152 -5.43 11.81 26.87
C PRO A 152 -4.12 11.00 26.78
N GLU A 153 -3.79 10.22 27.81
CA GLU A 153 -2.56 9.40 27.83
C GLU A 153 -2.69 8.22 26.86
N GLU A 154 -3.82 7.52 26.89
CA GLU A 154 -4.11 6.44 25.95
C GLU A 154 -4.08 6.91 24.49
N ILE A 155 -4.70 8.07 24.21
CA ILE A 155 -4.73 8.66 22.88
C ILE A 155 -3.31 9.01 22.45
N THR A 156 -2.53 9.67 23.31
CA THR A 156 -1.12 10.00 23.05
C THR A 156 -0.31 8.76 22.68
N ILE A 157 -0.38 7.69 23.47
CA ILE A 157 0.33 6.44 23.16
C ILE A 157 -0.14 5.86 21.82
N SER A 158 -1.44 5.96 21.51
CA SER A 158 -1.95 5.49 20.23
C SER A 158 -1.31 6.19 19.03
N LEU A 159 -1.05 7.50 19.13
CA LEU A 159 -0.39 8.29 18.07
C LEU A 159 1.05 7.82 17.82
N PHE A 160 1.75 7.40 18.89
CA PHE A 160 3.13 6.91 18.79
C PHE A 160 3.24 5.43 18.43
N THR A 161 2.19 4.65 18.64
CA THR A 161 2.20 3.18 18.46
C THR A 161 2.62 2.78 17.05
N GLY A 162 2.16 3.50 16.01
CA GLY A 162 2.60 3.26 14.63
C GLY A 162 4.12 3.41 14.46
N TYR A 163 4.73 4.46 15.04
CA TYR A 163 6.18 4.63 14.97
C TYR A 163 6.94 3.59 15.78
N LEU A 164 6.42 3.21 16.95
CA LEU A 164 6.99 2.17 17.80
C LEU A 164 7.01 0.80 17.13
N ALA A 165 6.05 0.51 16.25
CA ALA A 165 6.04 -0.72 15.45
C ALA A 165 6.94 -0.59 14.20
N TYR A 166 6.89 0.55 13.52
CA TYR A 166 7.62 0.76 12.26
C TYR A 166 9.14 0.76 12.45
N LEU A 167 9.66 1.58 13.36
CA LEU A 167 11.10 1.84 13.46
C LEU A 167 11.94 0.61 13.84
N PRO A 168 11.54 -0.25 14.80
CA PRO A 168 12.31 -1.45 15.11
C PRO A 168 12.31 -2.45 13.95
N ALA A 169 11.17 -2.60 13.26
CA ALA A 169 11.08 -3.48 12.11
C ALA A 169 11.97 -3.00 10.96
N ASP A 170 11.92 -1.71 10.65
CA ASP A 170 12.72 -1.14 9.56
C ASP A 170 14.24 -1.28 9.81
N ARG A 171 14.68 -1.13 11.07
CA ARG A 171 16.10 -1.29 11.44
C ARG A 171 16.66 -2.70 11.25
N VAL A 172 15.82 -3.72 11.33
CA VAL A 172 16.25 -5.12 11.13
C VAL A 172 15.99 -5.62 9.71
N GLY A 173 15.65 -4.71 8.79
CA GLY A 173 15.29 -5.05 7.41
C GLY A 173 13.90 -5.69 7.27
N ALA A 174 13.08 -5.65 8.32
CA ALA A 174 11.72 -6.16 8.28
C ALA A 174 10.73 -5.12 7.75
N SER A 175 9.53 -5.57 7.36
CA SER A 175 8.50 -4.67 6.83
C SER A 175 7.86 -3.84 7.94
N GLY A 176 8.34 -2.59 8.09
CA GLY A 176 7.76 -1.60 9.00
C GLY A 176 6.26 -1.37 8.79
N VAL A 177 5.78 -1.42 7.54
CA VAL A 177 4.33 -1.30 7.24
C VAL A 177 3.55 -2.49 7.79
N LEU A 178 4.00 -3.72 7.55
CA LEU A 178 3.33 -4.91 8.10
C LEU A 178 3.41 -4.96 9.63
N ALA A 179 4.49 -4.45 10.22
CA ALA A 179 4.59 -4.29 11.68
C ALA A 179 3.52 -3.34 12.23
N VAL A 180 3.34 -2.18 11.59
CA VAL A 180 2.29 -1.21 11.95
C VAL A 180 0.90 -1.81 11.83
N VAL A 181 0.63 -2.49 10.72
CA VAL A 181 -0.68 -3.12 10.45
C VAL A 181 -0.96 -4.24 11.45
N ALA A 182 0.02 -5.10 11.73
CA ALA A 182 -0.12 -6.16 12.72
C ALA A 182 -0.36 -5.61 14.13
N ALA A 183 0.37 -4.56 14.54
CA ALA A 183 0.18 -3.89 15.82
C ALA A 183 -1.22 -3.24 15.91
N GLY A 184 -1.64 -2.53 14.86
CA GLY A 184 -2.94 -1.88 14.77
C GLY A 184 -4.09 -2.87 14.85
N ILE A 185 -4.06 -3.95 14.07
CA ILE A 185 -5.06 -5.02 14.11
C ILE A 185 -5.13 -5.68 15.49
N TYR A 186 -3.97 -6.00 16.10
CA TYR A 186 -3.91 -6.64 17.41
C TYR A 186 -4.52 -5.75 18.50
N LEU A 187 -4.16 -4.46 18.53
CA LEU A 187 -4.67 -3.51 19.51
C LEU A 187 -6.14 -3.15 19.25
N GLY A 188 -6.56 -3.02 18.00
CA GLY A 188 -7.95 -2.76 17.63
C GLY A 188 -8.87 -3.91 18.06
N TRP A 189 -8.42 -5.15 17.87
CA TRP A 189 -9.15 -6.33 18.32
C TRP A 189 -9.31 -6.39 19.84
N ARG A 190 -8.27 -6.03 20.60
CA ARG A 190 -8.31 -5.99 22.07
C ARG A 190 -8.85 -4.68 22.66
N ALA A 191 -9.13 -3.67 21.84
CA ALA A 191 -9.59 -2.36 22.33
C ALA A 191 -10.78 -2.45 23.31
N PRO A 192 -11.81 -3.29 23.09
CA PRO A 192 -12.92 -3.41 24.04
C PRO A 192 -12.53 -3.91 25.43
N GLU A 193 -11.44 -4.69 25.54
CA GLU A 193 -10.92 -5.23 26.80
C GLU A 193 -9.93 -4.28 27.48
N LEU A 194 -9.35 -3.35 26.71
CA LEU A 194 -8.25 -2.51 27.14
C LEU A 194 -8.69 -1.11 27.54
N THR A 195 -9.77 -0.58 26.94
CA THR A 195 -10.10 0.85 27.03
C THR A 195 -11.59 1.06 27.25
N SER A 196 -11.93 2.11 28.00
CA SER A 196 -13.32 2.45 28.29
C SER A 196 -14.09 2.90 27.04
N ALA A 197 -15.42 2.84 27.06
CA ALA A 197 -16.23 3.29 25.93
C ALA A 197 -16.06 4.77 25.61
N SER A 198 -15.94 5.62 26.64
CA SER A 198 -15.71 7.06 26.48
C SER A 198 -14.35 7.35 25.87
N THR A 199 -13.29 6.68 26.33
CA THR A 199 -11.94 6.83 25.75
C THR A 199 -11.91 6.41 24.29
N ARG A 200 -12.60 5.32 23.92
CA ARG A 200 -12.70 4.89 22.51
C ARG A 200 -13.41 5.91 21.63
N MET A 201 -14.49 6.52 22.13
CA MET A 201 -15.20 7.58 21.38
C MET A 201 -14.30 8.80 21.16
N GLN A 202 -13.58 9.25 22.20
CA GLN A 202 -12.64 10.36 22.08
C GLN A 202 -11.49 10.03 21.11
N ALA A 203 -10.91 8.84 21.23
CA ALA A 203 -9.86 8.37 20.34
C ALA A 203 -10.35 8.33 18.88
N PHE A 204 -11.57 7.84 18.63
CA PHE A 204 -12.17 7.84 17.30
C PHE A 204 -12.24 9.25 16.71
N SER A 205 -12.75 10.23 17.46
CA SER A 205 -12.84 11.62 17.01
C SER A 205 -11.46 12.24 16.73
N VAL A 206 -10.48 11.99 17.60
CA VAL A 206 -9.10 12.50 17.40
C VAL A 206 -8.48 11.89 16.15
N TRP A 207 -8.64 10.58 15.95
CA TRP A 207 -8.12 9.89 14.77
C TRP A 207 -8.82 10.30 13.48
N GLU A 208 -10.12 10.58 13.51
CA GLU A 208 -10.87 11.09 12.36
C GLU A 208 -10.31 12.44 11.90
N ILE A 209 -10.13 13.39 12.82
CA ILE A 209 -9.55 14.71 12.54
C ILE A 209 -8.10 14.56 12.06
N LEU A 210 -7.29 13.74 12.74
CA LEU A 210 -5.89 13.56 12.38
C LEU A 210 -5.73 12.91 11.01
N THR A 211 -6.53 11.89 10.70
CA THR A 211 -6.52 11.21 9.40
C THR A 211 -6.93 12.18 8.30
N TYR A 212 -7.96 12.99 8.53
CA TYR A 212 -8.36 14.05 7.59
C TYR A 212 -7.24 15.05 7.34
N LEU A 213 -6.58 15.56 8.38
CA LEU A 213 -5.49 16.52 8.27
C LEU A 213 -4.27 15.92 7.54
N LEU A 214 -3.87 14.70 7.92
CA LEU A 214 -2.74 14.00 7.30
C LEU A 214 -3.00 13.74 5.82
N ASN A 215 -4.21 13.27 5.46
CA ASN A 215 -4.57 13.06 4.06
C ASN A 215 -4.59 14.39 3.28
N SER A 216 -5.19 15.44 3.85
CA SER A 216 -5.20 16.77 3.22
C SER A 216 -3.78 17.31 2.98
N ALA A 217 -2.90 17.15 3.97
CA ALA A 217 -1.50 17.52 3.84
C ALA A 217 -0.79 16.70 2.76
N LEU A 218 -1.04 15.39 2.67
CA LEU A 218 -0.49 14.54 1.60
C LEU A 218 -0.93 15.01 0.22
N PHE A 219 -2.21 15.35 0.02
CA PHE A 219 -2.71 15.91 -1.24
C PHE A 219 -2.07 17.25 -1.59
N VAL A 220 -1.91 18.14 -0.62
CA VAL A 220 -1.21 19.43 -0.82
C VAL A 220 0.25 19.20 -1.22
N LEU A 221 0.95 18.28 -0.56
CA LEU A 221 2.34 17.94 -0.89
C LEU A 221 2.46 17.35 -2.30
N ILE A 222 1.57 16.43 -2.68
CA ILE A 222 1.50 15.89 -4.06
C ILE A 222 1.29 17.04 -5.06
N GLY A 223 0.36 17.96 -4.76
CA GLY A 223 0.07 19.12 -5.61
C GLY A 223 1.25 20.08 -5.75
N LEU A 224 1.97 20.36 -4.66
CA LEU A 224 3.18 21.21 -4.68
C LEU A 224 4.30 20.59 -5.53
N GLN A 225 4.36 19.26 -5.58
CA GLN A 225 5.38 18.55 -6.31
C GLN A 225 5.14 18.50 -7.83
N LEU A 226 3.94 18.87 -8.29
CA LEU A 226 3.64 19.00 -9.72
C LEU A 226 4.53 20.04 -10.41
N GLY A 227 4.76 21.19 -9.78
CA GLY A 227 5.50 22.31 -10.38
C GLY A 227 6.95 21.97 -10.75
N PRO A 228 7.77 21.48 -9.79
CA PRO A 228 9.15 21.08 -10.05
C PRO A 228 9.32 19.95 -11.08
N ILE A 229 8.27 19.19 -11.39
CA ILE A 229 8.33 18.06 -12.33
C ILE A 229 7.90 18.47 -13.72
N LEU A 230 6.93 19.39 -13.82
CA LEU A 230 6.62 20.04 -15.09
C LEU A 230 7.74 21.01 -15.52
N GLY A 231 8.44 21.62 -14.55
CA GLY A 231 9.60 22.48 -14.80
C GLY A 231 10.96 21.75 -14.77
N GLY A 232 10.98 20.51 -14.27
CA GLY A 232 12.18 19.70 -14.06
C GLY A 232 12.50 18.83 -15.27
N ALA A 233 13.51 19.26 -15.99
CA ALA A 233 14.14 18.65 -17.15
C ALA A 233 14.26 17.11 -17.10
N SER A 234 13.54 16.44 -17.99
CA SER A 234 14.12 15.28 -18.68
C SER A 234 14.61 15.77 -20.04
N GLU A 235 15.76 15.28 -20.51
CA GLU A 235 16.22 15.54 -21.89
C GLU A 235 15.25 14.96 -22.96
N LEU A 236 14.33 14.07 -22.56
CA LEU A 236 13.29 13.56 -23.43
C LEU A 236 12.22 14.61 -23.73
N ALA A 237 11.71 14.58 -24.96
CA ALA A 237 10.55 15.34 -25.35
C ALA A 237 9.35 15.03 -24.43
N THR A 238 8.67 16.06 -23.96
CA THR A 238 7.50 15.95 -23.07
C THR A 238 6.44 14.98 -23.61
N GLY A 239 6.27 14.94 -24.94
CA GLY A 239 5.35 14.01 -25.61
C GLY A 239 5.67 12.54 -25.38
N THR A 240 6.96 12.16 -25.34
CA THR A 240 7.38 10.78 -25.09
C THR A 240 7.12 10.37 -23.64
N LEU A 241 7.41 11.25 -22.68
CA LEU A 241 7.09 11.03 -21.26
C LEU A 241 5.58 10.85 -21.04
N ILE A 242 4.76 11.70 -21.66
CA ILE A 242 3.30 11.57 -21.61
C ILE A 242 2.87 10.22 -22.23
N GLY A 243 3.48 9.82 -23.34
CA GLY A 243 3.24 8.51 -23.96
C GLY A 243 3.55 7.35 -23.02
N TYR A 244 4.71 7.35 -22.37
CA TYR A 244 5.07 6.33 -21.38
C TYR A 244 4.10 6.32 -20.19
N ALA A 245 3.79 7.49 -19.62
CA ALA A 245 2.83 7.59 -18.53
C ALA A 245 1.44 7.06 -18.93
N ALA A 246 0.97 7.37 -20.13
CA ALA A 246 -0.31 6.90 -20.64
C ALA A 246 -0.33 5.38 -20.84
N ILE A 247 0.72 4.80 -21.42
CA ILE A 247 0.85 3.35 -21.62
C ILE A 247 0.87 2.63 -20.27
N ILE A 248 1.72 3.09 -19.33
CA ILE A 248 1.83 2.47 -18.01
C ILE A 248 0.51 2.62 -17.24
N SER A 249 -0.17 3.76 -17.33
CA SER A 249 -1.50 3.95 -16.73
C SER A 249 -2.53 2.97 -17.30
N ALA A 250 -2.56 2.81 -18.62
CA ALA A 250 -3.46 1.87 -19.29
C ALA A 250 -3.19 0.42 -18.88
N VAL A 251 -1.91 0.04 -18.76
CA VAL A 251 -1.50 -1.29 -18.27
C VAL A 251 -1.96 -1.50 -16.83
N VAL A 252 -1.70 -0.55 -15.95
CA VAL A 252 -2.04 -0.62 -14.53
C VAL A 252 -3.56 -0.71 -14.33
N ILE A 253 -4.36 0.06 -15.08
CA ILE A 253 -5.82 -0.01 -15.07
C ILE A 253 -6.30 -1.35 -15.66
N GLY A 254 -5.75 -1.76 -16.80
CA GLY A 254 -6.11 -3.00 -17.49
C GLY A 254 -5.84 -4.24 -16.66
N VAL A 255 -4.68 -4.33 -16.01
CA VAL A 255 -4.33 -5.42 -15.09
C VAL A 255 -5.33 -5.50 -13.94
N ARG A 256 -5.69 -4.37 -13.33
CA ARG A 256 -6.66 -4.33 -12.23
C ARG A 256 -8.05 -4.79 -12.66
N VAL A 257 -8.54 -4.32 -13.80
CA VAL A 257 -9.82 -4.75 -14.37
C VAL A 257 -9.79 -6.25 -14.67
N LEU A 258 -8.78 -6.72 -15.40
CA LEU A 258 -8.64 -8.13 -15.77
C LEU A 258 -8.56 -9.04 -14.53
N TRP A 259 -7.79 -8.64 -13.53
CA TRP A 259 -7.66 -9.35 -12.27
C TRP A 259 -9.01 -9.50 -11.58
N GLN A 260 -9.80 -8.42 -11.50
CA GLN A 260 -11.09 -8.43 -10.82
C GLN A 260 -12.13 -9.34 -11.51
N PHE A 261 -12.05 -9.51 -12.83
CA PHE A 261 -12.88 -10.45 -13.58
C PHE A 261 -12.34 -11.89 -13.54
N THR A 262 -11.03 -12.08 -13.36
CA THR A 262 -10.39 -13.41 -13.30
C THR A 262 -10.43 -14.03 -11.89
N MET A 263 -10.32 -13.20 -10.85
CA MET A 263 -10.26 -13.58 -9.44
C MET A 263 -11.38 -14.54 -9.00
N PRO A 264 -12.67 -14.36 -9.37
CA PRO A 264 -13.73 -15.30 -8.99
C PRO A 264 -13.51 -16.74 -9.52
N TYR A 265 -12.86 -16.87 -10.67
CA TYR A 265 -12.51 -18.17 -11.27
C TYR A 265 -11.28 -18.77 -10.59
N LEU A 266 -10.27 -17.95 -10.30
CA LEU A 266 -9.08 -18.38 -9.57
C LEU A 266 -9.42 -18.87 -8.16
N ILE A 267 -10.28 -18.14 -7.44
CA ILE A 267 -10.78 -18.56 -6.12
C ILE A 267 -11.55 -19.88 -6.23
N ARG A 268 -12.38 -20.06 -7.27
CA ARG A 268 -13.11 -21.33 -7.50
C ARG A 268 -12.16 -22.49 -7.76
N ALA A 269 -11.08 -22.27 -8.50
CA ALA A 269 -10.09 -23.30 -8.81
C ALA A 269 -9.36 -23.76 -7.54
N LEU A 270 -9.05 -22.83 -6.63
CA LEU A 270 -8.37 -23.10 -5.36
C LEU A 270 -9.31 -23.59 -4.25
N ASP A 271 -10.61 -23.27 -4.31
CA ASP A 271 -11.60 -23.66 -3.31
C ASP A 271 -13.00 -23.83 -3.90
N ARG A 272 -13.48 -25.07 -3.86
CA ARG A 272 -14.75 -25.48 -4.46
C ARG A 272 -15.93 -25.40 -3.49
N ARG A 273 -15.75 -24.89 -2.26
CA ARG A 273 -16.85 -24.79 -1.28
C ARG A 273 -18.01 -23.92 -1.80
N ALA A 274 -19.24 -24.41 -1.61
CA ALA A 274 -20.46 -23.70 -2.01
C ALA A 274 -20.61 -22.31 -1.36
N SER A 275 -20.06 -22.13 -0.15
CA SER A 275 -20.05 -20.85 0.56
C SER A 275 -19.25 -19.75 -0.16
N GLN A 276 -18.27 -20.10 -0.99
CA GLN A 276 -17.50 -19.15 -1.81
C GLN A 276 -18.27 -18.74 -3.07
N VAL A 277 -19.10 -19.63 -3.61
CA VAL A 277 -19.96 -19.33 -4.77
C VAL A 277 -21.05 -18.33 -4.37
N ALA A 278 -21.66 -18.52 -3.20
CA ALA A 278 -22.66 -17.59 -2.64
C ALA A 278 -22.09 -16.20 -2.32
N ARG A 279 -20.77 -16.11 -2.10
CA ARG A 279 -20.06 -14.86 -1.77
C ARG A 279 -19.60 -14.06 -2.98
N ARG A 280 -19.82 -14.54 -4.20
CA ARG A 280 -19.41 -13.86 -5.43
C ARG A 280 -20.17 -12.55 -5.61
N ALA A 281 -19.41 -11.45 -5.67
CA ALA A 281 -19.94 -10.19 -6.16
C ALA A 281 -20.43 -10.34 -7.61
N GLY A 282 -21.53 -9.69 -7.98
CA GLY A 282 -21.95 -9.55 -9.39
C GLY A 282 -20.97 -8.69 -10.21
N ALA A 283 -21.22 -8.54 -11.51
CA ALA A 283 -20.34 -7.75 -12.38
C ALA A 283 -20.24 -6.26 -11.98
N GLY A 284 -21.34 -5.67 -11.51
CA GLY A 284 -21.37 -4.26 -11.06
C GLY A 284 -20.41 -3.96 -9.90
N PRO A 285 -20.54 -4.64 -8.73
CA PRO A 285 -19.63 -4.41 -7.62
C PRO A 285 -18.17 -4.75 -7.93
N ARG A 286 -17.91 -5.73 -8.82
CA ARG A 286 -16.56 -6.01 -9.32
C ARG A 286 -16.00 -4.82 -10.08
N PHE A 287 -16.77 -4.23 -10.99
CA PHE A 287 -16.33 -3.05 -11.73
C PHE A 287 -16.03 -1.87 -10.79
N ILE A 288 -16.86 -1.66 -9.76
CA ILE A 288 -16.63 -0.62 -8.74
C ILE A 288 -15.29 -0.84 -8.01
N VAL A 289 -14.99 -2.08 -7.60
CA VAL A 289 -13.70 -2.40 -6.95
C VAL A 289 -12.52 -2.23 -7.91
N ALA A 290 -12.69 -2.60 -9.18
CA ALA A 290 -11.66 -2.40 -10.20
C ALA A 290 -11.39 -0.90 -10.44
N TRP A 291 -12.42 -0.07 -10.46
CA TRP A 291 -12.33 1.36 -10.78
C TRP A 291 -11.94 2.23 -9.57
N SER A 292 -12.05 1.73 -8.34
CA SER A 292 -11.75 2.49 -7.12
C SER A 292 -10.27 2.47 -6.68
N GLY A 293 -9.39 1.86 -7.48
CA GLY A 293 -7.96 1.77 -7.17
C GLY A 293 -7.16 2.98 -7.62
N MET A 294 -7.36 4.13 -7.00
CA MET A 294 -6.53 5.31 -7.24
C MET A 294 -5.10 5.05 -6.72
N ARG A 295 -4.08 5.70 -7.29
CA ARG A 295 -2.71 5.63 -6.75
C ARG A 295 -2.50 6.82 -5.82
N GLY A 296 -1.90 6.55 -4.67
CA GLY A 296 -1.82 7.52 -3.57
C GLY A 296 -0.43 8.05 -3.30
N ALA A 297 -0.30 8.71 -2.15
CA ALA A 297 0.93 9.33 -1.69
C ALA A 297 2.08 8.34 -1.47
N VAL A 298 1.79 7.06 -1.22
CA VAL A 298 2.80 6.01 -1.01
C VAL A 298 3.63 5.79 -2.28
N SER A 299 2.99 5.73 -3.44
CA SER A 299 3.68 5.62 -4.74
C SER A 299 4.61 6.80 -4.96
N LEU A 300 4.14 8.01 -4.65
CA LEU A 300 4.97 9.21 -4.75
C LEU A 300 6.18 9.16 -3.80
N ALA A 301 5.95 8.87 -2.52
CA ALA A 301 7.02 8.79 -1.54
C ALA A 301 8.07 7.74 -1.95
N ALA A 302 7.65 6.59 -2.47
CA ALA A 302 8.54 5.55 -2.97
C ALA A 302 9.35 6.01 -4.20
N ALA A 303 8.73 6.70 -5.16
CA ALA A 303 9.45 7.23 -6.33
C ALA A 303 10.52 8.25 -5.95
N LEU A 304 10.24 9.13 -4.99
CA LEU A 304 11.20 10.13 -4.52
C LEU A 304 12.31 9.53 -3.68
N ALA A 305 12.01 8.44 -2.97
CA ALA A 305 12.96 7.67 -2.19
C ALA A 305 13.90 6.81 -3.06
N LEU A 306 13.76 6.83 -4.40
CA LEU A 306 14.74 6.22 -5.29
C LEU A 306 16.12 6.83 -5.02
N PRO A 307 17.17 6.01 -4.79
CA PRO A 307 18.52 6.47 -4.54
C PRO A 307 19.01 7.41 -5.63
N LEU A 308 19.87 8.36 -5.27
CA LEU A 308 20.52 9.23 -6.26
C LEU A 308 21.65 8.49 -7.00
N GLN A 309 22.32 7.56 -6.32
CA GLN A 309 23.46 6.81 -6.82
C GLN A 309 23.34 5.32 -6.45
N THR A 310 24.01 4.49 -7.24
CA THR A 310 24.24 3.05 -6.98
C THR A 310 25.50 2.87 -6.13
N ASP A 311 25.74 1.68 -5.59
CA ASP A 311 26.94 1.37 -4.78
C ASP A 311 28.24 1.52 -5.59
N ALA A 312 28.15 1.43 -6.92
CA ALA A 312 29.24 1.71 -7.85
C ALA A 312 29.53 3.22 -8.05
N GLY A 313 28.78 4.11 -7.38
CA GLY A 313 28.89 5.56 -7.53
C GLY A 313 28.24 6.15 -8.78
N ALA A 314 27.65 5.31 -9.63
CA ALA A 314 26.94 5.75 -10.84
C ALA A 314 25.52 6.25 -10.50
N PRO A 315 24.95 7.21 -11.25
CA PRO A 315 23.58 7.67 -11.03
C PRO A 315 22.56 6.54 -11.18
N PHE A 316 21.48 6.59 -10.39
CA PHE A 316 20.44 5.56 -10.47
C PHE A 316 19.81 5.53 -11.88
N PRO A 317 19.65 4.34 -12.51
CA PRO A 317 19.20 4.24 -13.89
C PRO A 317 17.86 4.93 -14.14
N LYS A 318 17.86 5.93 -15.03
CA LYS A 318 16.66 6.63 -15.54
C LYS A 318 15.71 7.14 -14.43
N ARG A 319 16.26 7.53 -13.27
CA ARG A 319 15.49 7.98 -12.08
C ARG A 319 14.43 9.02 -12.40
N ASP A 320 14.78 10.04 -13.17
CA ASP A 320 13.87 11.15 -13.46
C ASP A 320 12.68 10.69 -14.32
N ILE A 321 12.91 9.79 -15.28
CA ILE A 321 11.84 9.17 -16.09
C ILE A 321 10.89 8.37 -15.20
N LEU A 322 11.43 7.58 -14.26
CA LEU A 322 10.63 6.77 -13.32
C LEU A 322 9.73 7.65 -12.46
N ILE A 323 10.27 8.77 -11.96
CA ILE A 323 9.51 9.75 -11.18
C ILE A 323 8.40 10.36 -12.05
N SER A 324 8.72 10.87 -13.25
CA SER A 324 7.75 11.45 -14.17
C SER A 324 6.61 10.49 -14.54
N ILE A 325 6.93 9.22 -14.82
CA ILE A 325 5.92 8.19 -15.11
C ILE A 325 5.04 7.94 -13.88
N THR A 326 5.65 7.80 -12.70
CA THR A 326 4.89 7.60 -11.45
C THR A 326 3.89 8.72 -11.22
N PHE A 327 4.30 9.96 -11.45
CA PHE A 327 3.41 11.11 -11.40
C PHE A 327 2.29 11.04 -12.43
N GLY A 328 2.61 10.75 -13.69
CA GLY A 328 1.61 10.64 -14.74
C GLY A 328 0.56 9.56 -14.43
N VAL A 329 0.98 8.42 -13.88
CA VAL A 329 0.08 7.35 -13.42
C VAL A 329 -0.76 7.79 -12.23
N LEU A 330 -0.16 8.50 -11.27
CA LEU A 330 -0.90 9.06 -10.14
C LEU A 330 -2.00 9.99 -10.64
N PHE A 331 -1.69 10.96 -11.51
CA PHE A 331 -2.68 11.86 -12.08
C PHE A 331 -3.78 11.15 -12.88
N ALA A 332 -3.40 10.22 -13.75
CA ALA A 332 -4.35 9.49 -14.60
C ALA A 332 -5.30 8.60 -13.80
N THR A 333 -4.93 8.19 -12.58
CA THR A 333 -5.75 7.31 -11.74
C THR A 333 -6.46 8.02 -10.61
N LEU A 334 -6.18 9.31 -10.39
CA LEU A 334 -6.82 10.14 -9.36
C LEU A 334 -8.07 10.87 -9.90
N VAL A 335 -8.16 11.04 -11.22
CA VAL A 335 -9.30 11.61 -11.96
C VAL A 335 -10.26 10.50 -12.37
#